data_AF-A0A914PU12-F1
#
_entry.id   AF-A0A914PU12-F1
#
_cell.length_a   1.000
_cell.length_b   1.000
_cell.length_c   1.000
_cell.angle_alpha   90.00
_cell.angle_beta   90.00
_cell.angle_gamma   90.00
#
_symmetry.space_group_name_H-M   'P 1'
#
loop_
_entity.id
_entity.type
_entity.pdbx_description
1 polymer ?
#
loop_
_entity_poly.entity_id
_entity_poly.type
_entity_poly.pdbx_seq_one_letter_code
_entity_poly.pdbx_strand_id
1 'polypeptide(L)'
;MGKLMPEIIPTIITGKKRVLQIILDSHRKHYILIEWHPKYKDRGAIIWDPLIRSNKDFISTLSKSFKRQYLRLFDHLYGTPIDGENNSSSYSKSNTIPCKLESFAYGQNDNWSCGLRAAATLVLRAFNG
;
A
#
# COMPACT_ATOMS: atom_id res chain seq x y z
N MET A 1 13.84 -10.81 -15.13
CA MET A 1 13.37 -10.15 -13.90
C MET A 1 12.50 -11.15 -13.16
N GLY A 2 12.93 -11.67 -12.01
CA GLY A 2 12.15 -12.68 -11.27
C GLY A 2 10.83 -12.10 -10.78
N LYS A 3 9.71 -12.76 -11.07
CA LYS A 3 8.41 -12.41 -10.47
C LYS A 3 8.58 -12.51 -8.94
N LEU A 4 8.22 -11.46 -8.21
CA LEU A 4 7.97 -11.59 -6.77
C LEU A 4 6.84 -12.60 -6.60
N MET A 5 7.22 -13.80 -6.19
CA MET A 5 6.31 -14.88 -5.86
C MET A 5 5.51 -14.47 -4.60
N PRO A 6 4.19 -14.67 -4.52
CA PRO A 6 3.41 -14.29 -3.34
C PRO A 6 4.00 -14.81 -2.02
N GLU A 7 4.63 -15.98 -2.05
CA GLU A 7 5.20 -16.68 -0.91
C GLU A 7 6.44 -15.98 -0.33
N ILE A 8 7.17 -15.20 -1.13
CA ILE A 8 8.36 -14.49 -0.66
C ILE A 8 8.04 -13.15 0.00
N ILE A 9 6.82 -12.61 -0.21
CA ILE A 9 6.43 -11.29 0.30
C ILE A 9 6.60 -11.18 1.83
N PRO A 10 6.18 -12.16 2.66
CA PRO A 10 6.38 -12.09 4.12
C PRO A 10 7.85 -12.04 4.54
N THR A 11 8.76 -12.59 3.72
CA THR A 11 10.21 -12.57 4.01
C THR A 11 10.85 -11.21 3.70
N ILE A 12 10.27 -10.44 2.78
CA ILE A 12 10.80 -9.15 2.32
C ILE A 12 10.14 -8.00 3.10
N ILE A 13 8.81 -8.05 3.24
CA ILE A 13 8.02 -7.06 3.96
C ILE A 13 7.75 -7.63 5.35
N THR A 14 8.66 -7.41 6.30
CA THR A 14 8.57 -8.01 7.65
C THR A 14 7.87 -7.13 8.68
N GLY A 15 7.44 -5.93 8.28
CA GLY A 15 6.94 -4.93 9.20
C GLY A 15 8.02 -4.24 10.06
N LYS A 16 9.31 -4.55 9.86
CA LYS A 16 10.41 -3.88 10.61
C LYS A 16 10.89 -2.60 9.95
N LYS A 17 10.71 -2.51 8.64
CA LYS A 17 11.16 -1.38 7.82
C LYS A 17 9.97 -0.77 7.10
N ARG A 18 10.12 0.51 6.78
CA ARG A 18 9.19 1.20 5.91
C ARG A 18 9.25 0.60 4.51
N VAL A 19 8.10 0.54 3.85
CA VAL A 19 7.96 0.02 2.48
C VAL A 19 7.26 1.08 1.65
N LEU A 20 7.81 1.36 0.47
CA LEU A 20 7.21 2.25 -0.53
C LEU A 20 6.97 1.42 -1.79
N GLN A 21 5.73 1.40 -2.27
CA GLN A 21 5.35 0.61 -3.45
C GLN A 21 4.38 1.40 -4.32
N ILE A 22 4.74 1.55 -5.60
CA ILE A 22 3.80 2.06 -6.61
C ILE A 22 2.91 0.90 -7.06
N ILE A 23 1.59 1.13 -7.06
CA ILE A 23 0.57 0.18 -7.49
C ILE A 23 -0.18 0.77 -8.68
N LEU A 24 -0.41 -0.07 -9.69
CA LEU A 24 -1.33 0.23 -10.78
C LEU A 24 -2.76 -0.17 -10.37
N ASP A 25 -3.62 0.82 -10.19
CA ASP A 25 -5.07 0.60 -10.20
C ASP A 25 -5.51 0.38 -11.64
N SER A 26 -5.56 -0.88 -12.07
CA SER A 26 -5.85 -1.25 -13.46
C SER A 26 -7.25 -0.83 -13.89
N HIS A 27 -8.19 -0.68 -12.95
CA HIS A 27 -9.54 -0.23 -13.26
C HIS A 27 -9.56 1.25 -13.64
N ARG A 28 -8.80 2.08 -12.91
CA ARG A 28 -8.66 3.52 -13.21
C ARG A 28 -7.54 3.84 -14.20
N LYS A 29 -6.74 2.84 -14.60
CA LYS A 29 -5.47 3.01 -15.33
C LYS A 29 -4.60 4.07 -14.65
N HIS A 30 -4.49 3.97 -13.32
CA HIS A 30 -3.95 5.03 -12.48
C HIS A 30 -2.87 4.51 -11.53
N TYR A 31 -1.75 5.23 -11.44
CA TYR A 31 -0.66 4.89 -10.54
C TYR A 31 -0.82 5.59 -9.20
N ILE A 32 -0.66 4.82 -8.13
CA ILE A 32 -0.85 5.25 -6.75
C ILE A 32 0.36 4.78 -5.95
N LEU A 33 0.91 5.64 -5.10
CA LEU A 33 1.94 5.22 -4.16
C LEU A 33 1.29 4.74 -2.86
N ILE A 34 1.75 3.60 -2.35
CA ILE A 34 1.48 3.15 -1.00
C ILE A 34 2.76 3.18 -0.20
N GLU A 35 2.64 3.64 1.04
CA GLU A 35 3.67 3.60 2.05
C GLU A 35 3.16 2.79 3.24
N TRP A 36 3.89 1.76 3.64
CA TRP A 36 3.69 1.12 4.93
C TRP A 36 4.80 1.58 5.89
N HIS A 37 4.45 2.01 7.10
CA HIS A 37 5.42 2.56 8.05
C HIS A 37 5.26 1.96 9.47
N PRO A 38 6.32 1.40 10.07
CA PRO A 38 6.23 0.69 11.35
C PRO A 38 5.89 1.54 12.59
N LYS A 39 6.14 2.85 12.53
CA LYS A 39 5.96 3.80 13.63
C LYS A 39 4.71 4.67 13.46
N TYR A 40 3.95 4.50 12.37
CA TYR A 40 2.72 5.25 12.20
C TYR A 40 1.66 4.73 13.16
N LYS A 41 0.89 5.63 13.77
CA LYS A 41 0.20 5.44 15.07
C LYS A 41 -0.80 4.27 15.14
N ASP A 42 -1.16 3.67 14.02
CA ASP A 42 -2.09 2.52 13.91
C ASP A 42 -1.53 1.37 13.06
N ARG A 43 -0.21 1.34 12.84
CA ARG A 43 0.48 0.44 11.90
C ARG A 43 -0.15 0.41 10.51
N GLY A 44 -0.79 1.48 10.03
CA GLY A 44 -1.57 1.49 8.79
C GLY A 44 -0.76 1.77 7.52
N ALA A 45 -1.37 1.50 6.37
CA ALA A 45 -0.90 1.91 5.06
C ALA A 45 -1.29 3.37 4.75
N ILE A 46 -0.32 4.15 4.30
CA ILE A 46 -0.51 5.52 3.83
C ILE A 46 -0.62 5.49 2.31
N ILE A 47 -1.71 6.04 1.78
CA ILE A 47 -1.99 6.06 0.35
C ILE A 47 -1.81 7.48 -0.17
N TRP A 48 -1.06 7.60 -1.25
CA TRP A 48 -0.80 8.84 -1.96
C TRP A 48 -1.44 8.73 -3.35
N ASP A 49 -2.65 9.27 -3.48
CA ASP A 49 -3.41 9.29 -4.74
C ASP A 49 -3.54 10.72 -5.28
N PRO A 50 -2.89 11.06 -6.42
CA PRO A 50 -2.90 12.42 -6.94
C PRO A 50 -4.26 12.86 -7.51
N LEU A 51 -5.21 11.95 -7.75
CA LEU A 51 -6.56 12.31 -8.21
C LEU A 51 -7.51 12.65 -7.07
N ILE A 52 -7.25 12.18 -5.84
CA ILE A 52 -8.19 12.36 -4.73
C ILE A 52 -7.84 13.64 -3.98
N ARG A 53 -8.77 14.61 -4.02
CA ARG A 53 -8.61 15.93 -3.38
C ARG A 53 -9.30 16.07 -2.02
N SER A 54 -10.07 15.06 -1.60
CA SER A 54 -10.85 15.08 -0.36
C SER A 54 -10.86 13.70 0.29
N ASN A 55 -10.81 13.70 1.62
CA ASN A 55 -10.77 12.49 2.43
C ASN A 55 -12.14 11.82 2.61
N LYS A 56 -13.25 12.46 2.17
CA LYS A 56 -14.60 11.88 2.29
C LYS A 56 -14.68 10.60 1.47
N ASP A 57 -14.80 9.48 2.19
CA ASP A 57 -14.98 8.12 1.69
C ASP A 57 -13.91 7.61 0.70
N PHE A 58 -12.66 8.05 0.79
CA PHE A 58 -11.61 7.62 -0.16
C PHE A 58 -11.44 6.09 -0.21
N ILE A 59 -11.64 5.38 0.91
CA ILE A 59 -11.58 3.91 0.93
C ILE A 59 -12.64 3.29 0.02
N SER A 60 -13.81 3.93 -0.11
CA SER A 60 -14.86 3.49 -1.03
C SER A 60 -14.49 3.69 -2.50
N THR A 61 -13.67 4.70 -2.81
CA THR A 61 -13.27 5.04 -4.20
C THR A 61 -12.13 4.18 -4.73
N LEU A 62 -11.38 3.52 -3.85
CA LEU A 62 -10.35 2.56 -4.23
C LEU A 62 -10.96 1.34 -4.93
N SER A 63 -10.46 1.02 -6.13
CA SER A 63 -10.96 -0.11 -6.90
C SER A 63 -10.70 -1.45 -6.21
N LYS A 64 -11.51 -2.47 -6.54
CA LYS A 64 -11.28 -3.85 -6.10
C LYS A 64 -9.90 -4.38 -6.51
N SER A 65 -9.41 -3.95 -7.68
CA SER A 65 -8.10 -4.37 -8.20
C SER A 65 -6.94 -3.80 -7.37
N PHE A 66 -7.06 -2.54 -6.94
CA PHE A 66 -6.12 -1.91 -6.02
C PHE A 66 -6.19 -2.57 -4.65
N LYS A 67 -7.40 -2.75 -4.12
CA LYS A 67 -7.63 -3.38 -2.81
C LYS A 67 -6.96 -4.76 -2.71
N ARG A 68 -7.11 -5.58 -3.74
CA ARG A 68 -6.47 -6.90 -3.80
C ARG A 68 -4.94 -6.81 -3.82
N GLN A 69 -4.35 -5.84 -4.51
CA GLN A 69 -2.91 -5.71 -4.60
C GLN A 69 -2.28 -5.28 -3.27
N TYR A 70 -2.84 -4.28 -2.59
CA TYR A 70 -2.26 -3.84 -1.32
C TYR A 70 -2.51 -4.85 -0.18
N LEU A 71 -3.65 -5.56 -0.16
CA LEU A 71 -3.88 -6.65 0.79
C LEU A 71 -2.81 -7.75 0.61
N ARG A 72 -2.50 -8.15 -0.62
CA ARG A 72 -1.43 -9.13 -0.89
C ARG A 72 -0.05 -8.69 -0.40
N LEU A 73 0.20 -7.38 -0.31
CA LEU A 73 1.48 -6.85 0.14
C LEU A 73 1.61 -6.77 1.67
N PHE A 74 0.50 -6.64 2.40
CA PHE A 74 0.54 -6.21 3.80
C PHE A 74 -0.36 -7.01 4.75
N ASP A 75 -1.30 -7.84 4.28
CA ASP A 75 -2.25 -8.58 5.15
C ASP A 75 -1.53 -9.46 6.18
N HIS A 76 -0.42 -10.09 5.78
CA HIS A 76 0.42 -10.90 6.66
C HIS A 76 1.04 -10.13 7.83
N LEU A 77 1.01 -8.79 7.81
CA LEU A 77 1.47 -7.95 8.92
C LEU A 77 0.41 -7.74 10.01
N TYR A 78 -0.85 -8.11 9.76
CA TYR A 78 -1.99 -7.83 10.66
C TYR A 78 -2.65 -9.08 11.23
N GLY A 79 -2.21 -10.28 10.85
CA GLY A 79 -2.74 -11.50 11.44
C GLY A 79 -2.19 -11.77 12.84
N THR A 80 -3.00 -12.41 13.67
CA THR A 80 -2.53 -13.08 14.88
C THR A 80 -1.80 -14.37 14.50
N PRO A 81 -0.65 -14.67 15.13
CA PRO A 81 -0.10 -16.02 15.07
C PRO A 81 -1.17 -17.02 15.55
N ILE A 82 -1.40 -18.09 14.81
CA ILE A 82 -2.16 -19.23 15.32
C ILE A 82 -1.20 -20.02 16.20
N ASP A 83 -1.48 -20.10 17.49
CA ASP A 83 -0.70 -20.95 18.40
C ASP A 83 -0.81 -22.41 17.92
N GLY A 84 0.33 -23.05 17.63
CA GLY A 84 0.41 -24.51 17.44
C GLY A 84 0.97 -25.03 16.10
N GLU A 85 1.20 -24.20 15.07
CA GLU A 85 1.78 -24.66 13.81
C GLU A 85 3.19 -24.10 13.57
N ASN A 86 4.18 -24.94 13.87
CA ASN A 86 5.55 -24.74 13.42
C ASN A 86 5.59 -24.85 11.88
N ASN A 87 5.97 -23.75 11.23
CA ASN A 87 6.51 -23.69 9.86
C ASN A 87 5.55 -23.71 8.66
N SER A 88 4.50 -22.88 8.64
CA SER A 88 4.02 -22.29 7.37
C SER A 88 2.96 -21.20 7.58
N SER A 89 3.32 -19.94 7.34
CA SER A 89 2.51 -18.78 6.91
C SER A 89 0.99 -18.70 7.25
N SER A 90 0.51 -19.24 8.37
CA SER A 90 -0.92 -19.27 8.70
C SER A 90 -1.23 -18.14 9.67
N TYR A 91 -1.47 -16.96 9.09
CA TYR A 91 -1.99 -15.79 9.79
C TYR A 91 -3.51 -15.77 9.66
N SER A 92 -4.24 -15.46 10.74
CA SER A 92 -5.65 -15.07 10.66
C SER A 92 -5.76 -13.86 9.71
N LYS A 93 -6.41 -14.03 8.55
CA LYS A 93 -6.53 -12.96 7.54
C LYS A 93 -7.35 -11.80 8.09
N SER A 94 -6.78 -10.62 8.13
CA SER A 94 -7.56 -9.41 8.34
C SER A 94 -8.15 -9.00 6.99
N ASN A 95 -9.48 -8.96 6.88
CA ASN A 95 -10.12 -8.46 5.67
C ASN A 95 -9.94 -6.93 5.51
N THR A 96 -9.35 -6.26 6.50
CA THR A 96 -9.12 -4.82 6.51
C THR A 96 -7.74 -4.47 7.05
N ILE A 97 -7.01 -3.67 6.28
CA ILE A 97 -5.76 -3.05 6.71
C ILE A 97 -6.08 -1.58 6.97
N PRO A 98 -5.80 -1.04 8.18
CA PRO A 98 -5.96 0.38 8.44
C PRO A 98 -5.23 1.18 7.36
N CYS A 99 -5.94 2.07 6.67
CA CYS A 99 -5.32 2.92 5.68
C CYS A 99 -5.82 4.34 5.78
N LYS A 100 -4.96 5.28 5.40
CA LYS A 100 -5.28 6.71 5.33
C LYS A 100 -4.83 7.28 4.00
N LEU A 101 -5.59 8.25 3.50
CA LEU A 101 -5.18 9.05 2.36
C LEU A 101 -4.33 10.22 2.85
N GLU A 102 -3.18 10.43 2.22
CA GLU A 102 -2.42 11.66 2.29
C GLU A 102 -2.57 12.42 0.97
N SER A 103 -2.91 13.70 1.08
CA SER A 103 -3.11 14.54 -0.08
C SER A 103 -1.80 15.10 -0.60
N PHE A 104 -1.70 15.21 -1.91
CA PHE A 104 -0.66 16.02 -2.54
C PHE A 104 -0.94 17.51 -2.32
N ALA A 105 0.13 18.29 -2.12
CA ALA A 105 0.05 19.75 -2.20
C ALA A 105 -0.49 20.21 -3.57
N TYR A 106 -0.24 19.43 -4.64
CA TYR A 106 -0.73 19.66 -5.99
C TYR A 106 -1.43 18.42 -6.55
N GLY A 107 -2.76 18.46 -6.61
CA GLY A 107 -3.56 17.42 -7.27
C GLY A 107 -3.23 17.27 -8.76
N GLN A 108 -3.62 16.15 -9.34
CA GLN A 108 -3.55 15.88 -10.77
C GLN A 108 -4.82 16.40 -11.45
N ASN A 109 -4.62 17.12 -12.56
CA ASN A 109 -5.69 17.70 -13.39
C ASN A 109 -5.62 17.21 -14.84
N ASP A 110 -4.63 16.37 -15.15
CA ASP A 110 -4.39 15.73 -16.44
C ASP A 110 -4.62 14.20 -16.33
N ASN A 111 -4.55 13.49 -17.46
CA ASN A 111 -4.85 12.04 -17.50
C ASN A 111 -3.60 11.14 -17.61
N TRP A 112 -2.38 11.68 -17.51
CA TRP A 112 -1.15 10.93 -17.85
C TRP A 112 -0.03 11.04 -16.81
N SER A 113 -0.04 12.07 -15.96
CA SER A 113 1.08 12.36 -15.05
C SER A 113 1.07 11.53 -13.77
N CYS A 114 0.07 10.66 -13.55
CA CYS A 114 -0.06 9.86 -12.33
C CYS A 114 1.18 9.04 -12.00
N GLY A 115 1.79 8.40 -13.01
CA GLY A 115 3.03 7.62 -12.84
C GLY A 115 4.22 8.49 -12.43
N LEU A 116 4.39 9.64 -13.09
CA LEU A 116 5.45 10.61 -12.78
C LEU A 116 5.30 11.16 -11.37
N ARG A 117 4.08 11.52 -10.98
CA ARG A 117 3.76 12.02 -9.64
C ARG A 117 4.03 10.93 -8.59
N ALA A 118 3.58 9.70 -8.79
CA ALA A 118 3.85 8.59 -7.87
C ALA A 118 5.36 8.34 -7.69
N ALA A 119 6.14 8.39 -8.78
CA ALA A 119 7.60 8.26 -8.73
C ALA A 119 8.28 9.42 -7.98
N ALA A 120 7.92 10.67 -8.28
CA ALA A 120 8.44 11.84 -7.58
C ALA A 120 8.15 11.76 -6.07
N THR A 121 6.93 11.33 -5.72
CA THR A 121 6.51 11.13 -4.33
C THR A 121 7.31 10.03 -3.66
N LEU A 122 7.55 8.91 -4.34
CA LEU A 122 8.35 7.82 -3.81
C LEU A 122 9.75 8.31 -3.45
N VAL A 123 10.38 9.10 -4.33
CA VAL A 123 11.70 9.68 -4.09
C VAL A 123 11.66 10.61 -2.86
N LEU A 124 10.72 11.55 -2.82
CA LEU A 124 10.57 12.48 -1.68
C LEU A 124 10.34 11.74 -0.36
N ARG A 125 9.48 10.73 -0.38
CA ARG A 125 9.20 9.92 0.80
C ARG A 125 10.42 9.10 1.20
N ALA A 126 11.16 8.51 0.27
CA ALA A 126 12.36 7.73 0.56
C ALA A 126 13.45 8.57 1.26
N PHE A 127 13.61 9.85 0.88
CA PHE A 127 14.57 10.75 1.50
C PHE A 127 14.10 11.34 2.85
N ASN A 128 12.82 11.69 2.97
CA ASN A 128 12.26 12.37 4.15
C ASN A 128 11.58 11.40 5.15
N GLY A 129 12.06 10.15 5.18
CA GLY A 129 11.42 9.00 5.79
C GLY A 129 11.82 8.68 7.21
#